data_AF-A0A519LGU7-F1
#
_entry.id   AF-A0A519LGU7-F1
#
_cell.length_a   1.000
_cell.length_b   1.000
_cell.length_c   1.000
_cell.angle_alpha   90.00
_cell.angle_beta   90.00
_cell.angle_gamma   90.00
#
_symmetry.space_group_name_H-M   'P 1'
#
loop_
_entity.id
_entity.type
_entity.pdbx_description
1 polymer ?
#
loop_
_entity_poly.entity_id
_entity_poly.type
_entity_poly.pdbx_seq_one_letter_code
_entity_poly.pdbx_strand_id
1 'polypeptide(L)'
;FTQIDCETSFLGEEEIRALFQRMITEVFQQQLGVDLGEFPIMTYQDAAFRFGSDKPDLRVKLEFTELTEVMKDVDFKVFSAPATTKGGRVVALRVPGGSQISRGEIDAYTEFVKIYGAKGLAWIKVNEVANGREGLQSPIVKNLHDAAIAEILKRTGAQDGDLLFFGADKEKIVNDSIGALRLKVGHSDFGKKNGLFESRWAPLWVVDFPMFEHDEENDRWAAVHHPFTSPKDGHEDLMDTDPGKCIAKAYDMVLNGWELGGGSVRIHRADVQKKVFDALKITPEDAQAKFGYLLDALQYGAPPHGGLAFGLDRLITLMTGAESIRDVIAFPKTQRAQDLLTQAPSPVDEKQLRELHIRLRNVDAVKAA
;
A
#
# COMPACT_ATOMS: atom_id res chain seq x y z
N PHE A 1 -9.88 -17.88 -1.89
CA PHE A 1 -10.03 -16.84 -2.92
C PHE A 1 -9.53 -17.44 -4.23
N THR A 2 -9.93 -16.87 -5.36
CA THR A 2 -9.64 -17.37 -6.70
C THR A 2 -8.70 -16.42 -7.42
N GLN A 3 -7.69 -16.96 -8.10
CA GLN A 3 -6.74 -16.17 -8.89
C GLN A 3 -6.80 -16.54 -10.37
N ILE A 4 -6.56 -15.54 -11.22
CA ILE A 4 -6.18 -15.75 -12.62
C ILE A 4 -4.66 -15.69 -12.63
N ASP A 5 -4.02 -16.86 -12.62
CA ASP A 5 -2.56 -17.00 -12.59
C ASP A 5 -2.02 -17.14 -14.01
N CYS A 6 -1.02 -16.34 -14.35
CA CYS A 6 -0.44 -16.29 -15.70
C CYS A 6 1.06 -16.09 -15.62
N GLU A 7 1.81 -16.91 -16.36
CA GLU A 7 3.26 -16.82 -16.48
C GLU A 7 3.66 -16.86 -17.96
N THR A 8 4.72 -16.13 -18.31
CA THR A 8 5.24 -16.00 -19.68
C THR A 8 6.74 -16.24 -19.71
N SER A 9 7.28 -16.63 -20.86
CA SER A 9 8.71 -16.76 -21.07
C SER A 9 9.16 -15.81 -22.17
N PHE A 10 10.39 -15.31 -22.06
CA PHE A 10 11.05 -14.40 -23.01
C PHE A 10 10.36 -13.04 -23.19
N LEU A 11 9.59 -12.59 -22.19
CA LEU A 11 9.02 -11.24 -22.14
C LEU A 11 9.63 -10.44 -20.98
N GLY A 12 9.89 -9.16 -21.23
CA GLY A 12 10.28 -8.19 -20.22
C GLY A 12 9.09 -7.62 -19.44
N GLU A 13 9.38 -6.86 -18.40
CA GLU A 13 8.38 -6.21 -17.53
C GLU A 13 7.34 -5.40 -18.31
N GLU A 14 7.78 -4.55 -19.26
CA GLU A 14 6.88 -3.70 -20.04
C GLU A 14 5.95 -4.51 -20.95
N GLU A 15 6.47 -5.56 -21.57
CA GLU A 15 5.70 -6.44 -22.46
C GLU A 15 4.64 -7.22 -21.68
N ILE A 16 4.98 -7.69 -20.48
CA ILE A 16 4.06 -8.36 -19.57
C ILE A 16 2.94 -7.41 -19.13
N ARG A 17 3.28 -6.19 -18.67
CA ARG A 17 2.28 -5.19 -18.28
C ARG A 17 1.37 -4.81 -19.44
N ALA A 18 1.91 -4.60 -20.64
CA ALA A 18 1.14 -4.29 -21.83
C ALA A 18 0.16 -5.43 -22.20
N LEU A 19 0.61 -6.69 -22.09
CA LEU A 19 -0.25 -7.85 -22.33
C LEU A 19 -1.46 -7.88 -21.39
N PHE A 20 -1.23 -7.77 -20.08
CA PHE A 20 -2.29 -7.87 -19.08
C PHE A 20 -3.16 -6.60 -18.99
N GLN A 21 -2.62 -5.42 -19.31
CA GLN A 21 -3.43 -4.21 -19.48
C GLN A 21 -4.45 -4.39 -20.60
N ARG A 22 -4.03 -4.91 -21.78
CA ARG A 22 -4.97 -5.20 -22.88
C ARG A 22 -6.05 -6.18 -22.45
N MET A 23 -5.67 -7.25 -21.75
CA MET A 23 -6.63 -8.23 -21.23
C MET A 23 -7.70 -7.58 -20.35
N ILE A 24 -7.29 -6.73 -19.39
CA ILE A 24 -8.23 -6.05 -18.49
C ILE A 24 -9.08 -5.01 -19.24
N THR A 25 -8.51 -4.23 -20.15
CA THR A 25 -9.27 -3.30 -21.00
C THR A 25 -10.32 -4.03 -21.83
N GLU A 26 -9.97 -5.17 -22.44
CA GLU A 26 -10.92 -5.97 -23.22
C GLU A 26 -12.06 -6.53 -22.35
N VAL A 27 -11.76 -7.02 -21.14
CA VAL A 27 -12.77 -7.51 -20.19
C VAL A 27 -13.74 -6.40 -19.81
N PHE A 28 -13.26 -5.20 -19.46
CA PHE A 28 -14.12 -4.07 -19.11
C PHE A 28 -14.96 -3.59 -20.30
N GLN A 29 -14.36 -3.53 -21.49
CA GLN A 29 -15.06 -3.12 -22.70
C GLN A 29 -16.17 -4.13 -23.06
N GLN A 30 -15.89 -5.43 -23.02
CA GLN A 30 -16.84 -6.47 -23.42
C GLN A 30 -17.97 -6.65 -22.40
N GLN A 31 -17.67 -6.59 -21.10
CA GLN A 31 -18.64 -6.91 -20.05
C GLN A 31 -19.41 -5.68 -19.56
N LEU A 32 -18.78 -4.49 -19.56
CA LEU A 32 -19.38 -3.27 -19.01
C LEU A 32 -19.54 -2.16 -20.05
N GLY A 33 -19.02 -2.32 -21.27
CA GLY A 33 -19.01 -1.24 -22.28
C GLY A 33 -18.16 -0.03 -21.86
N VAL A 34 -17.21 -0.24 -20.95
CA VAL A 34 -16.36 0.81 -20.37
C VAL A 34 -15.01 0.80 -21.05
N ASP A 35 -14.62 1.96 -21.58
CA ASP A 35 -13.24 2.25 -21.97
C ASP A 35 -12.46 2.72 -20.73
N LEU A 36 -11.45 1.95 -20.34
CA LEU A 36 -10.55 2.27 -19.23
C LEU A 36 -9.46 3.29 -19.60
N GLY A 37 -9.27 3.54 -20.89
CA GLY A 37 -8.22 4.42 -21.41
C GLY A 37 -6.80 3.90 -21.15
N GLU A 38 -5.85 4.83 -21.16
CA GLU A 38 -4.45 4.57 -20.85
C GLU A 38 -4.24 4.45 -19.33
N PHE A 39 -3.37 3.52 -18.93
CA PHE A 39 -3.07 3.29 -17.53
C PHE A 39 -1.80 4.09 -17.18
N PRO A 40 -1.88 5.10 -16.31
CA PRO A 40 -0.70 5.80 -15.84
C PRO A 40 0.27 4.83 -15.17
N ILE A 41 1.56 5.09 -15.33
CA ILE A 41 2.62 4.33 -14.65
C ILE A 41 3.19 5.23 -13.54
N MET A 42 3.22 4.72 -12.33
CA MET A 42 3.71 5.43 -11.14
C MET A 42 4.74 4.57 -10.43
N THR A 43 5.86 5.15 -10.01
CA THR A 43 6.81 4.43 -9.17
C THR A 43 6.21 4.23 -7.78
N TYR A 44 6.59 3.16 -7.08
CA TYR A 44 6.24 2.94 -5.69
C TYR A 44 6.62 4.14 -4.83
N GLN A 45 7.80 4.72 -5.08
CA GLN A 45 8.31 5.88 -4.35
C GLN A 45 7.41 7.10 -4.56
N ASP A 46 6.97 7.37 -5.79
CA ASP A 46 6.02 8.46 -6.05
C ASP A 46 4.65 8.19 -5.42
N ALA A 47 4.18 6.94 -5.45
CA ALA A 47 2.91 6.54 -4.87
C ALA A 47 2.91 6.73 -3.34
N ALA A 48 3.96 6.25 -2.67
CA ALA A 48 4.18 6.43 -1.24
C ALA A 48 4.42 7.91 -0.88
N PHE A 49 5.18 8.63 -1.71
CA PHE A 49 5.48 10.04 -1.47
C PHE A 49 4.23 10.92 -1.58
N ARG A 50 3.39 10.74 -2.61
CA ARG A 50 2.23 11.61 -2.87
C ARG A 50 0.96 11.15 -2.16
N PHE A 51 0.79 9.86 -1.95
CA PHE A 51 -0.48 9.29 -1.48
C PHE A 51 -0.35 8.45 -0.21
N GLY A 52 0.86 8.12 0.22
CA GLY A 52 1.09 7.24 1.37
C GLY A 52 0.58 5.81 1.16
N SER A 53 0.56 5.33 -0.10
CA SER A 53 0.00 4.03 -0.47
C SER A 53 0.72 3.45 -1.68
N ASP A 54 0.87 2.14 -1.70
CA ASP A 54 1.29 1.34 -2.86
C ASP A 54 0.13 1.07 -3.84
N LYS A 55 -1.10 1.39 -3.44
CA LYS A 55 -2.33 1.28 -4.24
C LYS A 55 -3.15 2.57 -4.17
N PRO A 56 -2.67 3.66 -4.80
CA PRO A 56 -3.33 4.95 -4.67
C PRO A 56 -4.70 4.94 -5.36
N ASP A 57 -5.72 5.43 -4.65
CA ASP A 57 -7.02 5.75 -5.27
C ASP A 57 -6.93 7.12 -5.96
N LEU A 58 -6.71 7.12 -7.28
CA LEU A 58 -6.58 8.34 -8.08
C LEU A 58 -7.91 9.08 -8.31
N ARG A 59 -9.04 8.54 -7.82
CA ARG A 59 -10.33 9.24 -7.80
C ARG A 59 -10.38 10.31 -6.72
N VAL A 60 -9.60 10.13 -5.65
CA VAL A 60 -9.44 11.13 -4.60
C VAL A 60 -8.36 12.12 -5.05
N LYS A 61 -8.70 13.41 -5.17
CA LYS A 61 -7.80 14.44 -5.73
C LYS A 61 -6.78 14.98 -4.73
N LEU A 62 -6.91 14.61 -3.46
CA LEU A 62 -6.05 15.07 -2.39
C LEU A 62 -4.66 14.42 -2.52
N GLU A 63 -3.61 15.16 -2.22
CA GLU A 63 -2.22 14.69 -2.24
C GLU A 63 -1.46 15.22 -1.02
N PHE A 64 -0.38 14.55 -0.66
CA PHE A 64 0.53 15.02 0.37
C PHE A 64 1.34 16.20 -0.15
N THR A 65 1.61 17.14 0.75
CA THR A 65 2.62 18.17 0.58
C THR A 65 3.78 17.88 1.52
N GLU A 66 4.98 17.72 0.97
CA GLU A 66 6.18 17.41 1.74
C GLU A 66 6.73 18.65 2.46
N LEU A 67 6.84 18.56 3.78
CA LEU A 67 7.22 19.66 4.66
C LEU A 67 8.41 19.34 5.58
N THR A 68 8.97 18.12 5.54
CA THR A 68 10.05 17.68 6.45
C THR A 68 11.17 18.71 6.58
N GLU A 69 11.73 19.19 5.46
CA GLU A 69 12.82 20.17 5.49
C GLU A 69 12.45 21.51 6.16
N VAL A 70 11.21 21.97 5.98
CA VAL A 70 10.70 23.25 6.50
C VAL A 70 10.43 23.17 8.01
N MET A 71 10.33 21.95 8.55
CA MET A 71 9.96 21.70 9.94
C MET A 71 11.17 21.41 10.84
N LYS A 72 12.41 21.43 10.32
CA LYS A 72 13.60 21.06 11.11
C LYS A 72 13.91 22.03 12.24
N ASP A 73 13.68 23.32 12.05
CA ASP A 73 14.05 24.41 12.95
C ASP A 73 12.86 25.01 13.71
N VAL A 74 11.65 24.45 13.58
CA VAL A 74 10.48 24.90 14.36
C VAL A 74 10.59 24.45 15.82
N ASP A 75 10.18 25.34 16.74
CA ASP A 75 10.17 25.06 18.19
C ASP A 75 9.23 23.93 18.58
N PHE A 76 8.23 23.65 17.74
CA PHE A 76 7.27 22.59 17.97
C PHE A 76 7.90 21.20 17.78
N LYS A 77 8.33 20.58 18.89
CA LYS A 77 9.01 19.27 18.90
C LYS A 77 8.26 18.14 18.21
N VAL A 78 6.93 18.19 18.15
CA VAL A 78 6.12 17.20 17.43
C VAL A 78 6.45 17.21 15.92
N PHE A 79 6.87 18.34 15.37
CA PHE A 79 7.29 18.46 13.97
C PHE A 79 8.81 18.39 13.81
N SER A 80 9.58 19.11 14.64
CA SER A 80 11.05 19.14 14.48
C SER A 80 11.75 17.83 14.83
N ALA A 81 11.21 17.01 15.74
CA ALA A 81 11.81 15.71 16.05
C ALA A 81 11.69 14.72 14.87
N PRO A 82 10.51 14.48 14.28
CA PRO A 82 10.42 13.69 13.04
C PRO A 82 11.23 14.29 11.88
N ALA A 83 11.21 15.62 11.73
CA ALA A 83 11.92 16.29 10.64
C ALA A 83 13.46 16.13 10.67
N THR A 84 14.04 15.88 11.84
CA THR A 84 15.49 15.74 12.05
C THR A 84 15.94 14.29 12.23
N THR A 85 15.00 13.36 12.43
CA THR A 85 15.30 11.94 12.65
C THR A 85 15.38 11.21 11.31
N LYS A 86 16.39 10.34 11.13
CA LYS A 86 16.49 9.49 9.94
C LYS A 86 15.23 8.61 9.82
N GLY A 87 14.59 8.63 8.65
CA GLY A 87 13.33 7.90 8.40
C GLY A 87 12.10 8.56 9.04
N GLY A 88 12.24 9.77 9.59
CA GLY A 88 11.12 10.60 9.99
C GLY A 88 10.61 11.46 8.82
N ARG A 89 9.33 11.80 8.87
CA ARG A 89 8.64 12.53 7.80
C ARG A 89 7.61 13.50 8.39
N VAL A 90 7.46 14.67 7.76
CA VAL A 90 6.38 15.62 8.04
C VAL A 90 5.68 16.02 6.75
N VAL A 91 4.38 15.72 6.66
CA VAL A 91 3.54 16.08 5.50
C VAL A 91 2.33 16.89 5.94
N ALA A 92 1.85 17.72 5.03
CA ALA A 92 0.50 18.29 5.12
C ALA A 92 -0.44 17.63 4.11
N LEU A 93 -1.70 17.46 4.51
CA LEU A 93 -2.82 17.12 3.65
C LEU A 93 -3.74 18.33 3.57
N ARG A 94 -3.73 19.03 2.43
CA ARG A 94 -4.65 20.13 2.17
C ARG A 94 -6.03 19.57 1.82
N VAL A 95 -7.05 20.07 2.48
CA VAL A 95 -8.46 19.78 2.23
C VAL A 95 -9.16 21.06 1.76
N PRO A 96 -9.35 21.24 0.44
CA PRO A 96 -10.02 22.41 -0.11
C PRO A 96 -11.41 22.62 0.48
N GLY A 97 -11.74 23.84 0.90
CA GLY A 97 -13.01 24.17 1.58
C GLY A 97 -13.18 23.55 2.98
N GLY A 98 -12.15 22.90 3.51
CA GLY A 98 -12.21 22.12 4.75
C GLY A 98 -12.41 22.95 6.02
N SER A 99 -12.37 24.29 5.97
CA SER A 99 -12.68 25.15 7.12
C SER A 99 -14.09 24.93 7.68
N GLN A 100 -15.01 24.41 6.87
CA GLN A 100 -16.38 24.04 7.25
C GLN A 100 -16.45 22.78 8.14
N ILE A 101 -15.40 21.94 8.13
CA ILE A 101 -15.34 20.73 8.95
C ILE A 101 -15.36 21.16 10.43
N SER A 102 -16.30 20.62 11.19
CA SER A 102 -16.51 20.97 12.59
C SER A 102 -15.35 20.47 13.46
N ARG A 103 -15.22 21.04 14.68
CA ARG A 103 -14.20 20.55 15.61
C ARG A 103 -14.42 19.09 16.01
N GLY A 104 -15.68 18.68 16.18
CA GLY A 104 -16.01 17.28 16.51
C GLY A 104 -15.62 16.30 15.40
N GLU A 105 -15.77 16.69 14.13
CA GLU A 105 -15.28 15.87 13.00
C GLU A 105 -13.75 15.79 12.96
N ILE A 106 -13.05 16.89 13.24
CA ILE A 106 -11.58 16.89 13.36
C ILE A 106 -11.12 15.95 14.49
N ASP A 107 -11.79 15.97 15.64
CA ASP A 107 -11.47 15.08 16.75
C ASP A 107 -11.74 13.61 16.37
N ALA A 108 -12.81 13.33 15.61
CA ALA A 108 -13.08 11.99 15.06
C ALA A 108 -12.02 11.53 14.05
N TYR A 109 -11.49 12.43 13.22
CA TYR A 109 -10.34 12.13 12.35
C TYR A 109 -9.06 11.89 13.15
N THR A 110 -8.89 12.58 14.28
CA THR A 110 -7.76 12.36 15.20
C THR A 110 -7.81 10.96 15.79
N GLU A 111 -8.98 10.47 16.22
CA GLU A 111 -9.13 9.08 16.68
C GLU A 111 -8.95 8.06 15.55
N PHE A 112 -9.39 8.38 14.33
CA PHE A 112 -9.20 7.51 13.18
C PHE A 112 -7.72 7.28 12.84
N VAL A 113 -6.90 8.33 12.80
CA VAL A 113 -5.47 8.18 12.44
C VAL A 113 -4.66 7.44 13.51
N LYS A 114 -5.12 7.44 14.78
CA LYS A 114 -4.48 6.67 15.87
C LYS A 114 -4.52 5.16 15.63
N ILE A 115 -5.52 4.66 14.91
CA ILE A 115 -5.61 3.23 14.52
C ILE A 115 -4.39 2.82 13.68
N TYR A 116 -3.79 3.76 12.96
CA TYR A 116 -2.60 3.58 12.12
C TYR A 116 -1.30 4.00 12.84
N GLY A 117 -1.34 4.18 14.17
CA GLY A 117 -0.16 4.47 14.99
C GLY A 117 0.20 5.95 15.15
N ALA A 118 -0.52 6.88 14.52
CA ALA A 118 -0.28 8.31 14.70
C ALA A 118 -0.57 8.75 16.15
N LYS A 119 0.31 9.56 16.74
CA LYS A 119 0.15 10.05 18.13
C LYS A 119 -0.91 11.14 18.28
N GLY A 120 -1.24 11.80 17.17
CA GLY A 120 -2.24 12.86 17.10
C GLY A 120 -2.37 13.40 15.68
N LEU A 121 -3.27 14.35 15.49
CA LEU A 121 -3.53 14.99 14.20
C LEU A 121 -3.50 16.51 14.38
N ALA A 122 -2.37 17.11 14.03
CA ALA A 122 -2.28 18.57 14.01
C ALA A 122 -3.03 19.12 12.79
N TRP A 123 -3.60 20.31 12.93
CA TRP A 123 -4.38 20.92 11.86
C TRP A 123 -4.29 22.45 11.89
N ILE A 124 -4.55 23.12 10.77
CA ILE A 124 -4.66 24.58 10.63
C ILE A 124 -5.86 24.90 9.72
N LYS A 125 -6.81 25.70 10.21
CA LYS A 125 -7.83 26.32 9.36
C LYS A 125 -7.27 27.62 8.79
N VAL A 126 -7.36 27.75 7.47
CA VAL A 126 -6.90 28.92 6.73
C VAL A 126 -8.10 29.82 6.49
N ASN A 127 -8.21 30.90 7.25
CA ASN A 127 -9.32 31.86 7.10
C ASN A 127 -8.97 32.92 6.06
N GLU A 128 -7.81 33.57 6.19
CA GLU A 128 -7.34 34.63 5.29
C GLU A 128 -5.82 34.52 5.07
N VAL A 129 -5.38 34.00 3.93
CA VAL A 129 -3.96 33.83 3.58
C VAL A 129 -3.19 35.15 3.60
N ALA A 130 -3.83 36.25 3.20
CA ALA A 130 -3.23 37.57 3.12
C ALA A 130 -2.75 38.11 4.49
N ASN A 131 -3.39 37.70 5.59
CA ASN A 131 -3.05 38.14 6.94
C ASN A 131 -1.96 37.27 7.59
N GLY A 132 -1.37 36.33 6.83
CA GLY A 132 -0.34 35.43 7.33
C GLY A 132 -0.79 34.70 8.59
N ARG A 133 -0.02 34.82 9.68
CA ARG A 133 -0.29 34.16 10.97
C ARG A 133 -1.69 34.48 11.52
N GLU A 134 -2.15 35.72 11.42
CA GLU A 134 -3.43 36.14 12.03
C GLU A 134 -4.64 35.55 11.30
N GLY A 135 -4.47 35.20 10.02
CA GLY A 135 -5.48 34.51 9.23
C GLY A 135 -5.52 32.99 9.46
N LEU A 136 -4.68 32.44 10.34
CA LEU A 136 -4.62 31.01 10.64
C LEU A 136 -5.22 30.70 12.00
N GLN A 137 -6.27 29.89 12.01
CA GLN A 137 -6.89 29.42 13.24
C GLN A 137 -6.38 28.02 13.56
N SER A 138 -5.53 27.90 14.58
CA SER A 138 -5.16 26.60 15.15
C SER A 138 -4.35 26.69 16.45
N PRO A 139 -4.42 25.66 17.32
CA PRO A 139 -3.61 25.60 18.53
C PRO A 139 -2.09 25.52 18.28
N ILE A 140 -1.64 25.10 17.08
CA ILE A 140 -0.22 24.91 16.78
C ILE A 140 0.45 26.14 16.15
N VAL A 141 -0.31 27.10 15.63
CA VAL A 141 0.22 28.26 14.88
C VAL A 141 1.23 29.05 15.72
N LYS A 142 0.96 29.23 17.02
CA LYS A 142 1.86 29.93 17.96
C LYS A 142 3.24 29.28 18.12
N ASN A 143 3.39 28.00 17.78
CA ASN A 143 4.64 27.24 17.91
C ASN A 143 5.43 27.15 16.60
N LEU A 144 4.94 27.77 15.53
CA LEU A 144 5.60 27.88 14.24
C LEU A 144 6.12 29.31 14.08
N HIS A 145 7.30 29.51 13.48
CA HIS A 145 7.79 30.85 13.10
C HIS A 145 7.24 31.27 11.73
N ASP A 146 7.26 32.58 11.43
CA ASP A 146 6.60 33.14 10.24
C ASP A 146 7.16 32.59 8.92
N ALA A 147 8.47 32.32 8.86
CA ALA A 147 9.09 31.72 7.68
C ALA A 147 8.54 30.30 7.37
N ALA A 148 8.33 29.47 8.39
CA ALA A 148 7.73 28.14 8.21
C ALA A 148 6.26 28.25 7.80
N ILE A 149 5.50 29.19 8.39
CA ILE A 149 4.11 29.44 8.00
C ILE A 149 4.00 29.85 6.53
N ALA A 150 4.84 30.81 6.09
CA ALA A 150 4.85 31.26 4.70
C ALA A 150 5.15 30.10 3.74
N GLU A 151 6.11 29.25 4.08
CA GLU A 151 6.49 28.10 3.24
C GLU A 151 5.43 26.98 3.26
N ILE A 152 4.75 26.74 4.39
CA ILE A 152 3.58 25.83 4.44
C ILE A 152 2.51 26.32 3.46
N LEU A 153 2.09 27.58 3.55
CA LEU A 153 1.02 28.13 2.70
C LEU A 153 1.40 28.08 1.22
N LYS A 154 2.65 28.45 0.91
CA LYS A 154 3.20 28.41 -0.45
C LYS A 154 3.24 26.99 -1.02
N ARG A 155 3.79 26.00 -0.30
CA ARG A 155 3.94 24.62 -0.79
C ARG A 155 2.61 23.88 -0.91
N THR A 156 1.72 24.08 0.06
CA THR A 156 0.38 23.46 0.03
C THR A 156 -0.54 24.15 -0.98
N GLY A 157 -0.21 25.37 -1.40
CA GLY A 157 -1.07 26.22 -2.21
C GLY A 157 -2.40 26.52 -1.53
N ALA A 158 -2.43 26.52 -0.20
CA ALA A 158 -3.65 26.71 0.58
C ALA A 158 -4.33 28.03 0.24
N GLN A 159 -5.66 28.01 0.20
CA GLN A 159 -6.52 29.16 -0.06
C GLN A 159 -7.41 29.45 1.15
N ASP A 160 -8.02 30.62 1.13
CA ASP A 160 -9.03 31.00 2.11
C ASP A 160 -10.16 29.96 2.15
N GLY A 161 -10.49 29.50 3.34
CA GLY A 161 -11.49 28.47 3.57
C GLY A 161 -10.97 27.03 3.56
N ASP A 162 -9.66 26.80 3.39
CA ASP A 162 -9.08 25.46 3.42
C ASP A 162 -8.75 24.96 4.84
N LEU A 163 -8.60 23.65 4.97
CA LEU A 163 -8.07 23.00 6.18
C LEU A 163 -6.80 22.23 5.81
N LEU A 164 -5.75 22.42 6.60
CA LEU A 164 -4.52 21.63 6.51
C LEU A 164 -4.48 20.65 7.66
N PHE A 165 -4.37 19.36 7.38
CA PHE A 165 -3.98 18.35 8.37
C PHE A 165 -2.47 18.08 8.27
N PHE A 166 -1.84 17.68 9.36
CA PHE A 166 -0.41 17.39 9.39
C PHE A 166 -0.15 16.01 10.01
N GLY A 167 0.67 15.22 9.34
CA GLY A 167 1.26 14.00 9.89
C GLY A 167 2.75 14.21 10.13
N ALA A 168 3.23 13.87 11.33
CA ALA A 168 4.62 14.03 11.73
C ALA A 168 5.04 12.86 12.64
N ASP A 169 5.71 11.87 12.08
CA ASP A 169 6.23 10.69 12.79
C ASP A 169 7.24 9.95 11.88
N LYS A 170 7.54 8.67 12.15
CA LYS A 170 8.21 7.77 11.19
C LYS A 170 7.46 7.76 9.86
N GLU A 171 8.19 7.68 8.75
CA GLU A 171 7.65 7.70 7.39
C GLU A 171 6.48 6.73 7.20
N LYS A 172 6.65 5.48 7.65
CA LYS A 172 5.58 4.46 7.56
C LYS A 172 4.29 4.89 8.26
N ILE A 173 4.39 5.41 9.49
CA ILE A 173 3.22 5.85 10.26
C ILE A 173 2.54 7.03 9.57
N VAL A 174 3.31 7.98 9.04
CA VAL A 174 2.76 9.13 8.32
C VAL A 174 2.05 8.69 7.04
N ASN A 175 2.68 7.81 6.25
CA ASN A 175 2.11 7.27 5.02
C ASN A 175 0.80 6.53 5.30
N ASP A 176 0.81 5.59 6.24
CA ASP A 176 -0.35 4.78 6.59
C ASP A 176 -1.50 5.66 7.12
N SER A 177 -1.21 6.54 8.08
CA SER A 177 -2.23 7.32 8.77
C SER A 177 -2.83 8.44 7.92
N ILE A 178 -2.00 9.25 7.25
CA ILE A 178 -2.47 10.36 6.42
C ILE A 178 -3.00 9.82 5.08
N GLY A 179 -2.46 8.71 4.58
CA GLY A 179 -2.97 8.04 3.37
C GLY A 179 -4.38 7.48 3.59
N ALA A 180 -4.62 6.86 4.75
CA ALA A 180 -5.97 6.45 5.15
C ALA A 180 -6.90 7.65 5.38
N LEU A 181 -6.42 8.71 6.03
CA LEU A 181 -7.21 9.94 6.25
C LEU A 181 -7.62 10.60 4.94
N ARG A 182 -6.69 10.68 3.99
CA ARG A 182 -6.92 11.17 2.62
C ARG A 182 -8.10 10.45 1.97
N LEU A 183 -8.11 9.12 2.01
CA LEU A 183 -9.22 8.32 1.48
C LEU A 183 -10.51 8.60 2.23
N LYS A 184 -10.47 8.62 3.57
CA LYS A 184 -11.65 8.86 4.39
C LYS A 184 -12.29 10.22 4.13
N VAL A 185 -11.49 11.28 4.02
CA VAL A 185 -11.97 12.63 3.67
C VAL A 185 -12.49 12.66 2.24
N GLY A 186 -11.76 12.10 1.28
CA GLY A 186 -12.18 12.07 -0.13
C GLY A 186 -13.52 11.37 -0.35
N HIS A 187 -13.71 10.20 0.26
CA HIS A 187 -14.93 9.40 0.13
C HIS A 187 -16.13 9.89 0.97
N SER A 188 -15.90 10.82 1.90
CA SER A 188 -16.96 11.41 2.73
C SER A 188 -17.97 12.22 1.90
N ASP A 189 -19.15 12.46 2.44
CA ASP A 189 -20.16 13.32 1.80
C ASP A 189 -19.63 14.73 1.56
N PHE A 190 -18.83 15.26 2.49
CA PHE A 190 -18.11 16.53 2.33
C PHE A 190 -17.17 16.47 1.13
N GLY A 191 -16.34 15.42 1.02
CA GLY A 191 -15.39 15.26 -0.06
C GLY A 191 -16.06 15.16 -1.43
N LYS A 192 -17.15 14.41 -1.53
CA LYS A 192 -17.95 14.30 -2.75
C LYS A 192 -18.60 15.63 -3.14
N LYS A 193 -19.22 16.35 -2.18
CA LYS A 193 -19.86 17.66 -2.45
C LYS A 193 -18.86 18.73 -2.87
N ASN A 194 -17.65 18.73 -2.32
CA ASN A 194 -16.61 19.71 -2.62
C ASN A 194 -15.70 19.29 -3.78
N GLY A 195 -16.06 18.23 -4.53
CA GLY A 195 -15.33 17.81 -5.72
C GLY A 195 -13.95 17.22 -5.45
N LEU A 196 -13.69 16.77 -4.22
CA LEU A 196 -12.44 16.11 -3.78
C LEU A 196 -12.38 14.64 -4.23
N PHE A 197 -13.50 14.09 -4.67
CA PHE A 197 -13.63 12.76 -5.24
C PHE A 197 -14.30 12.83 -6.61
N GLU A 198 -13.84 11.99 -7.53
CA GLU A 198 -14.40 11.83 -8.87
C GLU A 198 -14.89 10.39 -9.10
N SER A 199 -16.18 10.23 -9.39
CA SER A 199 -16.76 8.90 -9.64
C SER A 199 -16.45 8.42 -11.06
N ARG A 200 -15.25 7.86 -11.26
CA ARG A 200 -14.79 7.26 -12.52
C ARG A 200 -13.99 5.98 -12.28
N TRP A 201 -13.63 5.29 -13.35
CA TRP A 201 -12.58 4.27 -13.31
C TRP A 201 -11.21 4.94 -13.35
N ALA A 202 -10.33 4.52 -12.46
CA ALA A 202 -8.99 5.06 -12.32
C ALA A 202 -7.97 3.92 -12.20
N PRO A 203 -7.67 3.23 -13.32
CA PRO A 203 -6.60 2.25 -13.36
C PRO A 203 -5.23 2.92 -13.31
N LEU A 204 -4.22 2.22 -12.81
CA LEU A 204 -2.80 2.55 -12.95
C LEU A 204 -1.92 1.31 -12.76
N TRP A 205 -0.67 1.42 -13.20
CA TRP A 205 0.41 0.53 -12.80
C TRP A 205 1.27 1.20 -11.73
N VAL A 206 1.54 0.48 -10.66
CA VAL A 206 2.61 0.81 -9.71
C VAL A 206 3.79 -0.09 -10.01
N VAL A 207 4.97 0.49 -10.17
CA VAL A 207 6.23 -0.19 -10.56
C VAL A 207 7.37 0.21 -9.63
N ASP A 208 8.55 -0.36 -9.80
CA ASP A 208 9.77 0.05 -9.09
C ASP A 208 9.67 -0.11 -7.57
N PHE A 209 9.01 -1.18 -7.14
CA PHE A 209 8.92 -1.53 -5.74
C PHE A 209 10.31 -1.80 -5.13
N PRO A 210 10.51 -1.49 -3.83
CA PRO A 210 11.67 -1.97 -3.11
C PRO A 210 11.71 -3.49 -3.17
N MET A 211 12.91 -4.04 -3.34
CA MET A 211 13.10 -5.48 -3.34
C MET A 211 12.96 -6.06 -1.93
N PHE A 212 13.43 -5.31 -0.94
CA PHE A 212 13.43 -5.69 0.46
C PHE A 212 12.86 -4.58 1.34
N GLU A 213 12.21 -4.99 2.43
CA GLU A 213 11.87 -4.14 3.57
C GLU A 213 12.64 -4.59 4.81
N HIS A 214 13.06 -3.65 5.64
CA HIS A 214 13.74 -3.97 6.90
C HIS A 214 12.71 -4.12 8.02
N ASP A 215 12.68 -5.32 8.60
CA ASP A 215 11.93 -5.64 9.80
C ASP A 215 12.73 -5.14 11.00
N GLU A 216 12.40 -3.93 11.49
CA GLU A 216 13.08 -3.30 12.63
C GLU A 216 13.01 -4.14 13.91
N GLU A 217 11.96 -4.96 14.09
CA GLU A 217 11.77 -5.75 15.30
C GLU A 217 12.72 -6.95 15.35
N ASN A 218 12.93 -7.60 14.21
CA ASN A 218 13.76 -8.81 14.09
C ASN A 218 15.15 -8.54 13.49
N ASP A 219 15.46 -7.28 13.18
CA ASP A 219 16.68 -6.83 12.50
C ASP A 219 17.06 -7.70 11.29
N ARG A 220 16.11 -7.83 10.37
CA ARG A 220 16.25 -8.67 9.17
C ARG A 220 15.59 -8.01 7.97
N TRP A 221 16.08 -8.36 6.79
CA TRP A 221 15.40 -8.03 5.55
C TRP A 221 14.33 -9.08 5.25
N ALA A 222 13.17 -8.61 4.79
CA ALA A 222 12.12 -9.42 4.22
C ALA A 222 11.91 -9.01 2.76
N ALA A 223 11.53 -9.95 1.90
CA ALA A 223 11.18 -9.63 0.52
C ALA A 223 9.80 -8.97 0.50
N VAL A 224 9.65 -7.84 -0.21
CA VAL A 224 8.35 -7.14 -0.31
C VAL A 224 7.30 -7.96 -1.05
N HIS A 225 7.73 -8.73 -2.06
CA HIS A 225 6.85 -9.61 -2.85
C HIS A 225 7.12 -11.08 -2.50
N HIS A 226 8.08 -11.69 -3.20
CA HIS A 226 8.54 -13.04 -2.94
C HIS A 226 10.03 -13.16 -3.26
N PRO A 227 10.75 -14.12 -2.68
CA PRO A 227 12.21 -14.21 -2.80
C PRO A 227 12.74 -14.62 -4.18
N PHE A 228 11.87 -14.74 -5.19
CA PHE A 228 12.24 -15.11 -6.56
C PHE A 228 12.01 -13.96 -7.56
N THR A 229 11.62 -12.78 -7.07
CA THR A 229 11.49 -11.57 -7.88
C THR A 229 12.87 -11.09 -8.32
N SER A 230 13.02 -10.78 -9.60
CA SER A 230 14.26 -10.24 -10.15
C SER A 230 14.52 -8.82 -9.63
N PRO A 231 15.77 -8.46 -9.27
CA PRO A 231 16.15 -7.06 -9.16
C PRO A 231 16.05 -6.37 -10.52
N LYS A 232 15.92 -5.05 -10.51
CA LYS A 232 16.04 -4.19 -11.68
C LYS A 232 17.48 -4.24 -12.21
N ASP A 233 17.66 -4.10 -13.51
CA ASP A 233 18.98 -4.23 -14.13
C ASP A 233 19.95 -3.20 -13.53
N GLY A 234 21.11 -3.65 -13.07
CA GLY A 234 22.12 -2.83 -12.39
C GLY A 234 21.94 -2.74 -10.86
N HIS A 235 20.89 -3.32 -10.28
CA HIS A 235 20.68 -3.35 -8.82
C HIS A 235 21.20 -4.66 -8.17
N GLU A 236 21.77 -5.58 -8.94
CA GLU A 236 22.17 -6.90 -8.45
C GLU A 236 23.22 -6.84 -7.33
N ASP A 237 24.15 -5.89 -7.39
CA ASP A 237 25.21 -5.71 -6.40
C ASP A 237 24.74 -4.92 -5.17
N LEU A 238 23.59 -4.25 -5.25
CA LEU A 238 22.99 -3.57 -4.09
C LEU A 238 22.46 -4.58 -3.06
N MET A 239 22.12 -5.80 -3.49
CA MET A 239 21.69 -6.85 -2.56
C MET A 239 22.77 -7.26 -1.56
N ASP A 240 24.05 -7.11 -1.93
CA ASP A 240 25.18 -7.42 -1.07
C ASP A 240 25.63 -6.21 -0.22
N THR A 241 25.40 -4.99 -0.72
CA THR A 241 25.98 -3.75 -0.16
C THR A 241 24.98 -2.85 0.54
N ASP A 242 23.81 -2.62 -0.05
CA ASP A 242 22.74 -1.76 0.48
C ASP A 242 21.36 -2.26 0.02
N PRO A 243 20.84 -3.35 0.63
CA PRO A 243 19.59 -4.00 0.18
C PRO A 243 18.39 -3.06 0.13
N GLY A 244 18.37 -2.02 0.98
CA GLY A 244 17.29 -1.03 1.02
C GLY A 244 17.20 -0.13 -0.22
N LYS A 245 18.23 -0.10 -1.08
CA LYS A 245 18.20 0.60 -2.37
C LYS A 245 17.95 -0.32 -3.56
N CYS A 246 17.85 -1.62 -3.33
CA CYS A 246 17.57 -2.57 -4.39
C CYS A 246 16.11 -2.43 -4.84
N ILE A 247 15.90 -2.22 -6.14
CA ILE A 247 14.57 -2.09 -6.75
C ILE A 247 14.25 -3.41 -7.45
N ALA A 248 13.01 -3.87 -7.31
CA ALA A 248 12.51 -5.07 -7.95
C ALA A 248 11.89 -4.75 -9.33
N LYS A 249 11.99 -5.72 -10.26
CA LYS A 249 11.15 -5.78 -11.47
C LYS A 249 9.77 -6.33 -11.13
N ALA A 250 9.10 -5.66 -10.21
CA ALA A 250 7.76 -6.00 -9.72
C ALA A 250 6.79 -4.88 -10.06
N TYR A 251 5.54 -5.27 -10.29
CA TYR A 251 4.51 -4.38 -10.78
C TYR A 251 3.13 -4.83 -10.31
N ASP A 252 2.33 -3.85 -9.89
CA ASP A 252 0.96 -4.05 -9.46
C ASP A 252 0.01 -3.25 -10.33
N MET A 253 -1.07 -3.89 -10.78
CA MET A 253 -2.19 -3.20 -11.39
C MET A 253 -3.17 -2.79 -10.30
N VAL A 254 -3.40 -1.49 -10.20
CA VAL A 254 -4.30 -0.90 -9.22
C VAL A 254 -5.49 -0.30 -9.96
N LEU A 255 -6.69 -0.52 -9.42
CA LEU A 255 -7.92 0.11 -9.91
C LEU A 255 -8.67 0.68 -8.72
N ASN A 256 -8.95 1.99 -8.75
CA ASN A 256 -9.81 2.63 -7.74
C ASN A 256 -9.30 2.43 -6.29
N GLY A 257 -7.98 2.36 -6.09
CA GLY A 257 -7.35 2.11 -4.79
C GLY A 257 -7.29 0.66 -4.35
N TRP A 258 -7.68 -0.28 -5.22
CA TRP A 258 -7.58 -1.71 -4.98
C TRP A 258 -6.48 -2.30 -5.86
N GLU A 259 -5.61 -3.09 -5.25
CA GLU A 259 -4.70 -3.98 -5.96
C GLU A 259 -5.52 -5.09 -6.63
N LEU A 260 -5.64 -5.04 -7.96
CA LEU A 260 -6.34 -6.04 -8.76
C LEU A 260 -5.49 -7.30 -8.94
N GLY A 261 -4.20 -7.10 -9.09
CA GLY A 261 -3.23 -8.16 -9.32
C GLY A 261 -1.82 -7.60 -9.34
N GLY A 262 -0.87 -8.49 -9.12
CA GLY A 262 0.54 -8.17 -8.97
C GLY A 262 1.42 -9.26 -9.53
N GLY A 263 2.60 -8.87 -9.97
CA GLY A 263 3.50 -9.75 -10.69
C GLY A 263 4.95 -9.29 -10.62
N SER A 264 5.84 -10.12 -11.12
CA SER A 264 7.23 -9.78 -11.28
C SER A 264 7.89 -10.59 -12.37
N VAL A 265 8.98 -10.04 -12.91
CA VAL A 265 9.98 -10.84 -13.63
C VAL A 265 10.70 -11.71 -12.61
N ARG A 266 10.89 -12.99 -12.93
CA ARG A 266 11.51 -13.94 -12.01
C ARG A 266 13.01 -14.03 -12.22
N ILE A 267 13.72 -14.38 -11.15
CA ILE A 267 15.13 -14.73 -11.22
C ILE A 267 15.26 -16.08 -11.93
N HIS A 268 15.97 -16.09 -13.04
CA HIS A 268 16.33 -17.31 -13.78
C HIS A 268 17.82 -17.67 -13.62
N ARG A 269 18.59 -16.84 -12.91
CA ARG A 269 20.04 -16.97 -12.70
C ARG A 269 20.34 -17.40 -11.27
N ALA A 270 21.00 -18.55 -11.12
CA ALA A 270 21.29 -19.13 -9.81
C ALA A 270 22.20 -18.24 -8.94
N ASP A 271 23.15 -17.52 -9.54
CA ASP A 271 24.05 -16.61 -8.84
C ASP A 271 23.31 -15.38 -8.28
N VAL A 272 22.33 -14.85 -9.02
CA VAL A 272 21.45 -13.77 -8.56
C VAL A 272 20.50 -14.28 -7.47
N GLN A 273 19.94 -15.49 -7.62
CA GLN A 273 19.04 -16.08 -6.63
C GLN A 273 19.74 -16.29 -5.28
N LYS A 274 21.02 -16.69 -5.33
CA LYS A 274 21.85 -16.85 -4.13
C LYS A 274 22.00 -15.53 -3.37
N LYS A 275 22.26 -14.41 -4.07
CA LYS A 275 22.37 -13.08 -3.44
C LYS A 275 21.08 -12.68 -2.70
N VAL A 276 19.91 -13.01 -3.26
CA VAL A 276 18.63 -12.77 -2.58
C VAL A 276 18.53 -13.57 -1.28
N PHE A 277 18.88 -14.85 -1.31
CA PHE A 277 18.87 -15.68 -0.10
C PHE A 277 19.88 -15.21 0.95
N ASP A 278 21.07 -14.81 0.53
CA ASP A 278 22.10 -14.24 1.41
C ASP A 278 21.58 -12.95 2.10
N ALA A 279 20.93 -12.04 1.34
CA ALA A 279 20.31 -10.83 1.88
C ALA A 279 19.18 -11.12 2.88
N LEU A 280 18.39 -12.17 2.63
CA LEU A 280 17.33 -12.65 3.51
C LEU A 280 17.82 -13.51 4.69
N LYS A 281 19.15 -13.68 4.84
CA LYS A 281 19.79 -14.55 5.85
C LYS A 281 19.29 -16.01 5.79
N ILE A 282 18.95 -16.50 4.61
CA ILE A 282 18.58 -17.90 4.39
C ILE A 282 19.86 -18.69 4.12
N THR A 283 20.15 -19.66 4.99
CA THR A 283 21.37 -20.49 4.86
C THR A 283 21.31 -21.36 3.60
N PRO A 284 22.47 -21.76 3.02
CA PRO A 284 22.49 -22.71 1.90
C PRO A 284 21.75 -24.01 2.21
N GLU A 285 21.85 -24.50 3.44
CA GLU A 285 21.17 -25.70 3.91
C GLU A 285 19.65 -25.51 3.93
N ASP A 286 19.17 -24.38 4.46
CA ASP A 286 17.74 -24.04 4.45
C ASP A 286 17.22 -23.82 3.03
N ALA A 287 18.01 -23.15 2.19
CA ALA A 287 17.67 -22.89 0.79
C ALA A 287 17.53 -24.21 0.02
N GLN A 288 18.46 -25.15 0.20
CA GLN A 288 18.37 -26.46 -0.44
C GLN A 288 17.22 -27.30 0.12
N ALA A 289 17.00 -27.29 1.44
CA ALA A 289 15.93 -28.05 2.08
C ALA A 289 14.53 -27.57 1.66
N LYS A 290 14.35 -26.25 1.49
CA LYS A 290 13.04 -25.65 1.17
C LYS A 290 12.82 -25.48 -0.33
N PHE A 291 13.87 -25.15 -1.08
CA PHE A 291 13.81 -24.71 -2.47
C PHE A 291 14.76 -25.46 -3.41
N GLY A 292 15.39 -26.55 -2.96
CA GLY A 292 16.37 -27.30 -3.77
C GLY A 292 15.82 -27.72 -5.14
N TYR A 293 14.56 -28.18 -5.21
CA TYR A 293 13.92 -28.53 -6.47
C TYR A 293 13.87 -27.36 -7.47
N LEU A 294 13.66 -26.13 -6.98
CA LEU A 294 13.60 -24.92 -7.79
C LEU A 294 15.02 -24.50 -8.20
N LEU A 295 15.96 -24.51 -7.25
CA LEU A 295 17.35 -24.18 -7.50
C LEU A 295 18.00 -25.12 -8.53
N ASP A 296 17.70 -26.41 -8.44
CA ASP A 296 18.16 -27.41 -9.40
C ASP A 296 17.55 -27.13 -10.78
N ALA A 297 16.23 -26.85 -10.85
CA ALA A 297 15.55 -26.52 -12.10
C ALA A 297 16.15 -25.27 -12.79
N LEU A 298 16.53 -24.25 -12.03
CA LEU A 298 17.18 -23.04 -12.57
C LEU A 298 18.52 -23.36 -13.28
N GLN A 299 19.26 -24.36 -12.79
CA GLN A 299 20.56 -24.75 -13.36
C GLN A 299 20.44 -25.50 -14.69
N TYR A 300 19.30 -26.15 -14.97
CA TYR A 300 19.06 -26.88 -16.21
C TYR A 300 18.60 -26.00 -17.38
N GLY A 301 18.79 -24.68 -17.28
CA GLY A 301 18.50 -23.73 -18.35
C GLY A 301 17.09 -23.16 -18.28
N ALA A 302 16.65 -22.70 -17.11
CA ALA A 302 15.39 -21.96 -16.98
C ALA A 302 15.44 -20.68 -17.85
N PRO A 303 14.45 -20.44 -18.72
CA PRO A 303 14.43 -19.24 -19.55
C PRO A 303 14.14 -18.00 -18.70
N PRO A 304 14.45 -16.79 -19.21
CA PRO A 304 13.86 -15.57 -18.66
C PRO A 304 12.34 -15.71 -18.66
N HIS A 305 11.72 -15.50 -17.51
CA HIS A 305 10.28 -15.66 -17.33
C HIS A 305 9.76 -14.64 -16.33
N GLY A 306 8.46 -14.37 -16.40
CA GLY A 306 7.77 -13.43 -15.56
C GLY A 306 6.27 -13.61 -15.69
N GLY A 307 5.54 -13.18 -14.69
CA GLY A 307 4.11 -13.40 -14.64
C GLY A 307 3.39 -12.41 -13.77
N LEU A 308 2.11 -12.66 -13.59
CA LEU A 308 1.19 -11.85 -12.82
C LEU A 308 -0.02 -12.70 -12.43
N ALA A 309 -0.52 -12.48 -11.22
CA ALA A 309 -1.77 -13.07 -10.77
C ALA A 309 -2.80 -11.98 -10.46
N PHE A 310 -4.02 -12.12 -10.97
CA PHE A 310 -5.15 -11.27 -10.60
C PHE A 310 -6.02 -11.93 -9.54
N GLY A 311 -6.44 -11.16 -8.53
CA GLY A 311 -7.49 -11.58 -7.61
C GLY A 311 -8.85 -11.50 -8.29
N LEU A 312 -9.35 -12.63 -8.83
CA LEU A 312 -10.62 -12.70 -9.54
C LEU A 312 -11.78 -12.15 -8.70
N ASP A 313 -11.82 -12.52 -7.42
CA ASP A 313 -12.88 -12.06 -6.52
C ASP A 313 -12.89 -10.52 -6.37
N ARG A 314 -11.71 -9.87 -6.30
CA ARG A 314 -11.60 -8.40 -6.23
C ARG A 314 -12.03 -7.74 -7.55
N LEU A 315 -11.59 -8.30 -8.67
CA LEU A 315 -11.97 -7.83 -10.01
C LEU A 315 -13.50 -7.85 -10.18
N ILE A 316 -14.14 -8.98 -9.87
CA ILE A 316 -15.60 -9.11 -9.99
C ILE A 316 -16.32 -8.20 -8.99
N THR A 317 -15.82 -8.04 -7.76
CA THR A 317 -16.39 -7.11 -6.76
C THR A 317 -16.46 -5.69 -7.30
N LEU A 318 -15.38 -5.22 -7.93
CA LEU A 318 -15.34 -3.89 -8.54
C LEU A 318 -16.28 -3.80 -9.74
N MET A 319 -16.22 -4.76 -10.67
CA MET A 319 -17.05 -4.75 -11.88
C MET A 319 -18.55 -4.77 -11.59
N THR A 320 -18.99 -5.44 -10.51
CA THR A 320 -20.40 -5.49 -10.11
C THR A 320 -20.81 -4.33 -9.19
N GLY A 321 -19.85 -3.55 -8.69
CA GLY A 321 -20.09 -2.51 -7.69
C GLY A 321 -20.52 -3.06 -6.32
N ALA A 322 -20.18 -4.32 -6.01
CA ALA A 322 -20.53 -4.96 -4.75
C ALA A 322 -19.80 -4.30 -3.57
N GLU A 323 -20.46 -4.25 -2.40
CA GLU A 323 -19.88 -3.67 -1.18
C GLU A 323 -18.87 -4.62 -0.51
N SER A 324 -18.97 -5.93 -0.77
CA SER A 324 -18.16 -6.95 -0.13
C SER A 324 -17.77 -8.06 -1.11
N ILE A 325 -16.54 -8.54 -0.97
CA ILE A 325 -16.01 -9.70 -1.72
C ILE A 325 -16.85 -10.97 -1.52
N ARG A 326 -17.61 -11.04 -0.41
CA ARG A 326 -18.51 -12.17 -0.14
C ARG A 326 -19.71 -12.20 -1.08
N ASP A 327 -20.07 -11.07 -1.68
CA ASP A 327 -21.26 -10.95 -2.54
C ASP A 327 -21.00 -11.51 -3.95
N VAL A 328 -19.74 -11.79 -4.27
CA VAL A 328 -19.31 -12.38 -5.55
C VAL A 328 -18.81 -13.82 -5.41
N ILE A 329 -18.93 -14.40 -4.21
CA ILE A 329 -18.55 -15.78 -3.91
C ILE A 329 -19.81 -16.56 -3.55
N ALA A 330 -20.03 -17.72 -4.18
CA ALA A 330 -21.24 -18.52 -3.94
C ALA A 330 -21.44 -18.96 -2.48
N PHE A 331 -20.35 -19.40 -1.81
CA PHE A 331 -20.35 -19.84 -0.41
C PHE A 331 -19.18 -19.20 0.36
N PRO A 332 -19.29 -17.92 0.71
CA PRO A 332 -18.22 -17.17 1.37
C PRO A 332 -18.01 -17.64 2.81
N LYS A 333 -16.88 -17.23 3.40
CA LYS A 333 -16.58 -17.50 4.81
C LYS A 333 -16.69 -16.21 5.64
N THR A 334 -16.91 -16.36 6.95
CA THR A 334 -16.84 -15.26 7.91
C THR A 334 -15.39 -14.85 8.17
N GLN A 335 -15.17 -13.73 8.87
CA GLN A 335 -13.83 -13.30 9.30
C GLN A 335 -13.12 -14.33 10.22
N ARG A 336 -13.87 -15.28 10.78
CA ARG A 336 -13.33 -16.40 11.57
C ARG A 336 -13.03 -17.65 10.74
N ALA A 337 -13.01 -17.52 9.40
CA ALA A 337 -12.85 -18.61 8.44
C ALA A 337 -13.94 -19.71 8.54
N GLN A 338 -15.15 -19.34 8.96
CA GLN A 338 -16.28 -20.28 9.14
C GLN A 338 -17.28 -20.18 7.99
N ASP A 339 -17.85 -21.32 7.62
CA ASP A 339 -19.04 -21.43 6.78
C ASP A 339 -20.26 -21.65 7.66
N LEU A 340 -21.15 -20.66 7.76
CA LEU A 340 -22.34 -20.76 8.59
C LEU A 340 -23.41 -21.67 7.98
N LEU A 341 -23.41 -21.88 6.66
CA LEU A 341 -24.38 -22.74 5.99
C LEU A 341 -24.08 -24.22 6.28
N THR A 342 -22.81 -24.60 6.15
CA THR A 342 -22.38 -26.00 6.34
C THR A 342 -21.86 -26.30 7.75
N GLN A 343 -21.76 -25.28 8.61
CA GLN A 343 -21.14 -25.36 9.94
C GLN A 343 -19.69 -25.85 9.88
N ALA A 344 -18.92 -25.35 8.90
CA ALA A 344 -17.50 -25.69 8.75
C ALA A 344 -16.59 -24.61 9.38
N PRO A 345 -15.44 -24.98 9.95
CA PRO A 345 -14.98 -26.35 10.20
C PRO A 345 -15.80 -27.03 11.31
N SER A 346 -15.82 -28.36 11.31
CA SER A 346 -16.52 -29.18 12.31
C SER A 346 -15.58 -30.25 12.91
N PRO A 347 -15.95 -30.87 14.05
CA PRO A 347 -15.19 -31.97 14.63
C PRO A 347 -15.08 -33.19 13.70
N VAL A 348 -14.01 -33.95 13.86
CA VAL A 348 -13.71 -35.17 13.09
C VAL A 348 -13.54 -36.37 14.02
N ASP A 349 -13.85 -37.57 13.54
CA ASP A 349 -13.76 -38.79 14.35
C ASP A 349 -12.32 -39.11 14.75
N GLU A 350 -12.14 -39.64 15.97
CA GLU A 350 -10.81 -39.99 16.48
C GLU A 350 -10.11 -41.06 15.61
N LYS A 351 -10.88 -41.95 14.98
CA LYS A 351 -10.36 -42.95 14.04
C LYS A 351 -9.59 -42.28 12.89
N GLN A 352 -10.15 -41.22 12.30
CA GLN A 352 -9.52 -40.50 11.19
C GLN A 352 -8.26 -39.76 11.66
N LEU A 353 -8.27 -39.18 12.86
CA LEU A 353 -7.08 -38.56 13.45
C LEU A 353 -5.95 -39.57 13.66
N ARG A 354 -6.28 -40.78 14.13
CA ARG A 354 -5.30 -41.87 14.30
C ARG A 354 -4.74 -42.36 12.97
N GLU A 355 -5.57 -42.48 11.94
CA GLU A 355 -5.15 -42.83 10.57
C GLU A 355 -4.17 -41.81 9.99
N LEU A 356 -4.36 -40.52 10.32
CA LEU A 356 -3.46 -39.44 9.93
C LEU A 356 -2.27 -39.25 10.90
N HIS A 357 -2.13 -40.10 11.92
CA HIS A 357 -1.08 -40.02 12.94
C HIS A 357 -0.99 -38.68 13.70
N ILE A 358 -2.13 -37.99 13.86
CA ILE A 358 -2.23 -36.71 14.57
C ILE A 358 -3.11 -36.80 15.82
N ARG A 359 -2.91 -35.87 16.76
CA ARG A 359 -3.73 -35.73 17.97
C ARG A 359 -4.03 -34.26 18.23
N LEU A 360 -5.25 -33.97 18.66
CA LEU A 360 -5.63 -32.64 19.11
C LEU A 360 -5.04 -32.37 20.50
N ARG A 361 -4.44 -31.19 20.69
CA ARG A 361 -3.82 -30.81 21.97
C ARG A 361 -4.85 -30.52 23.07
N ASN A 362 -5.97 -29.89 22.72
CA ASN A 362 -7.03 -29.46 23.65
C ASN A 362 -8.40 -30.00 23.21
N VAL A 363 -8.80 -31.15 23.75
CA VAL A 363 -10.02 -31.87 23.32
C VAL A 363 -11.31 -31.15 23.76
N ASP A 364 -11.31 -30.44 24.89
CA ASP A 364 -12.52 -29.81 25.45
C ASP A 364 -12.94 -28.52 24.72
N ALA A 365 -11.99 -27.81 24.09
CA ALA A 365 -12.29 -26.60 23.32
C ALA A 365 -13.09 -26.91 22.03
N VAL A 366 -13.00 -28.14 21.52
CA VAL A 366 -13.69 -28.60 20.29
C VAL A 366 -15.16 -28.95 20.55
N LYS A 367 -15.57 -29.16 21.81
CA LYS A 367 -16.97 -29.42 22.18
C LYS A 367 -17.79 -28.15 22.42
N ALA A 368 -17.14 -26.99 22.54
CA ALA A 368 -17.77 -25.71 22.90
C ALA A 368 -17.88 -24.71 21.74
N ALA A 369 -17.26 -25.02 20.59
CA ALA A 369 -17.37 -24.29 19.34
C ALA A 369 -18.31 -25.03 18.39
#